data_AF-A0AA52ASF6-F1
#
_entry.id   AF-A0AA52ASF6-F1
#
_cell.length_a   1.000
_cell.length_b   1.000
_cell.length_c   1.000
_cell.angle_alpha   90.00
_cell.angle_beta   90.00
_cell.angle_gamma   90.00
#
_symmetry.space_group_name_H-M   'P 1'
#
loop_
_entity.id
_entity.type
_entity.pdbx_description
1 polymer ?
#
loop_
_entity_poly.entity_id
_entity_poly.type
_entity_poly.pdbx_seq_one_letter_code
_entity_poly.pdbx_strand_id
1 'polypeptide(L)'
;MSPTPSSAFTRVGLAATLLLPAAFLGACSFIGGDSCDGTAAELKRLAAQPLLDAAPAHAAEPTNYRGVGVSTACDDDSPGEPWLHADRVYAYPGKAADVIAYYTRTAAAAGWRSEPNPPDAAPATVIGACWTKTEQGRHLLLNVDFNTDVYSPPPKVGNGIAYEVSVGSTADGGGGEEASCWQ
;
A
#
# COMPACT_ATOMS: atom_id res chain seq x y z
N MET A 1 -28.80 -77.92 24.82
CA MET A 1 -27.62 -77.03 24.90
C MET A 1 -27.25 -76.66 23.47
N SER A 2 -27.00 -75.38 23.24
CA SER A 2 -27.12 -74.64 21.98
C SER A 2 -26.20 -75.12 20.84
N PRO A 3 -26.67 -75.05 19.58
CA PRO A 3 -25.81 -74.90 18.41
C PRO A 3 -25.76 -73.43 17.97
N THR A 4 -24.59 -72.95 17.59
CA THR A 4 -24.41 -71.66 16.93
C THR A 4 -23.99 -71.91 15.47
N PRO A 5 -24.75 -71.41 14.49
CA PRO A 5 -24.24 -71.26 13.13
C PRO A 5 -24.21 -69.78 12.67
N SER A 6 -23.47 -69.59 11.58
CA SER A 6 -23.55 -68.52 10.58
C SER A 6 -22.87 -67.17 10.83
N SER A 7 -21.74 -67.02 10.13
CA SER A 7 -21.61 -66.15 8.93
C SER A 7 -22.47 -64.89 8.85
N ALA A 8 -21.84 -63.73 8.68
CA ALA A 8 -22.03 -62.86 7.52
C ALA A 8 -21.13 -61.62 7.61
N PHE A 9 -20.31 -61.45 6.58
CA PHE A 9 -19.57 -60.22 6.28
C PHE A 9 -20.54 -59.04 6.16
N THR A 10 -20.33 -57.99 6.96
CA THR A 10 -20.97 -56.69 6.75
C THR A 10 -19.95 -55.72 6.17
N ARG A 11 -20.40 -55.06 5.11
CA ARG A 11 -19.67 -54.21 4.18
C ARG A 11 -19.39 -52.81 4.75
N VAL A 12 -18.24 -52.28 4.33
CA VAL A 12 -18.02 -50.92 3.77
C VAL A 12 -18.39 -49.70 4.62
N GLY A 13 -17.37 -48.87 4.86
CA GLY A 13 -17.54 -47.47 5.27
C GLY A 13 -16.21 -46.78 5.55
N LEU A 14 -15.30 -46.71 4.56
CA LEU A 14 -14.11 -45.85 4.66
C LEU A 14 -14.56 -44.40 4.42
N ALA A 15 -14.85 -43.67 5.50
CA ALA A 15 -15.02 -42.22 5.44
C ALA A 15 -13.63 -41.58 5.49
N ALA A 16 -12.98 -41.43 4.34
CA ALA A 16 -11.80 -40.60 4.20
C ALA A 16 -12.21 -39.12 4.25
N THR A 17 -12.18 -38.52 5.43
CA THR A 17 -12.26 -37.06 5.59
C THR A 17 -11.01 -36.42 4.99
N LEU A 18 -11.11 -35.96 3.75
CA LEU A 18 -10.17 -35.01 3.13
C LEU A 18 -10.27 -33.68 3.88
N LEU A 19 -9.42 -33.51 4.89
CA LEU A 19 -9.09 -32.20 5.43
C LEU A 19 -8.20 -31.51 4.39
N LEU A 20 -8.81 -30.73 3.50
CA LEU A 20 -8.12 -29.77 2.66
C LEU A 20 -7.58 -28.66 3.58
N PRO A 21 -6.26 -28.45 3.71
CA PRO A 21 -5.77 -27.20 4.24
C PRO A 21 -6.07 -26.13 3.18
N ALA A 22 -7.01 -25.23 3.51
CA ALA A 22 -7.14 -23.94 2.85
C ALA A 22 -5.91 -23.08 3.22
N ALA A 23 -4.74 -23.47 2.70
CA ALA A 23 -3.53 -22.68 2.81
C ALA A 23 -3.57 -21.61 1.72
N PHE A 24 -3.91 -20.39 2.15
CA PHE A 24 -3.52 -19.11 1.56
C PHE A 24 -3.49 -19.02 0.02
N LEU A 25 -4.66 -18.68 -0.56
CA LEU A 25 -4.70 -17.98 -1.83
C LEU A 25 -4.30 -16.52 -1.58
N GLY A 26 -3.08 -16.14 -1.98
CA GLY A 26 -2.70 -14.73 -2.07
C GLY A 26 -1.27 -14.42 -1.64
N ALA A 27 -0.27 -15.00 -2.29
CA ALA A 27 1.04 -14.38 -2.41
C ALA A 27 1.66 -14.89 -3.71
N CYS A 28 1.45 -14.15 -4.80
CA CYS A 28 2.39 -14.24 -5.91
C CYS A 28 3.70 -13.65 -5.37
N SER A 29 4.63 -14.51 -4.95
CA SER A 29 6.02 -14.08 -4.77
C SER A 29 6.50 -13.65 -6.15
N PHE A 30 6.47 -12.34 -6.38
CA PHE A 30 7.25 -11.71 -7.44
C PHE A 30 8.71 -12.13 -7.21
N ILE A 31 9.38 -12.55 -8.28
CA ILE A 31 10.82 -12.79 -8.27
C ILE A 31 11.47 -11.39 -8.27
N GLY A 32 11.52 -10.76 -7.09
CA GLY A 32 12.48 -9.70 -6.75
C GLY A 32 13.71 -10.36 -6.11
N GLY A 33 14.85 -9.68 -6.07
CA GLY A 33 16.05 -10.19 -5.43
C GLY A 33 15.87 -10.41 -3.92
N ASP A 34 16.89 -10.96 -3.25
CA ASP A 34 16.94 -11.13 -1.79
C ASP A 34 16.77 -9.79 -1.02
N SER A 35 16.75 -8.65 -1.71
CA SER A 35 16.71 -7.30 -1.17
C SER A 35 15.37 -6.91 -0.54
N CYS A 36 14.25 -7.49 -1.00
CA CYS A 36 12.93 -7.29 -0.38
C CYS A 36 12.60 -8.31 0.73
N ASP A 37 13.44 -9.33 0.94
CA ASP A 37 13.19 -10.38 1.91
C ASP A 37 13.21 -9.82 3.35
N GLY A 38 12.23 -10.23 4.16
CA GLY A 38 12.12 -9.81 5.56
C GLY A 38 11.50 -8.43 5.79
N THR A 39 11.07 -7.72 4.74
CA THR A 39 10.48 -6.37 4.83
C THR A 39 9.01 -6.34 5.26
N ALA A 40 8.35 -7.50 5.39
CA ALA A 40 6.92 -7.60 5.68
C ALA A 40 6.46 -6.85 6.95
N ALA A 41 7.29 -6.85 8.00
CA ALA A 41 6.99 -6.12 9.24
C ALA A 41 6.97 -4.61 9.02
N GLU A 42 7.88 -4.12 8.17
CA GLU A 42 8.01 -2.71 7.84
C GLU A 42 6.89 -2.25 6.90
N LEU A 43 6.56 -3.03 5.87
CA LEU A 43 5.40 -2.77 5.01
C LEU A 43 4.10 -2.68 5.81
N LYS A 44 3.93 -3.56 6.81
CA LYS A 44 2.78 -3.47 7.73
C LYS A 44 2.80 -2.19 8.58
N ARG A 45 3.97 -1.69 8.96
CA ARG A 45 4.11 -0.44 9.71
C ARG A 45 3.79 0.78 8.84
N LEU A 46 4.25 0.78 7.58
CA LEU A 46 3.92 1.81 6.60
C LEU A 46 2.41 1.83 6.31
N ALA A 47 1.80 0.66 6.09
CA ALA A 47 0.36 0.54 5.87
C ALA A 47 -0.51 0.98 7.05
N ALA A 48 0.05 1.00 8.26
CA ALA A 48 -0.62 1.46 9.47
C ALA A 48 -0.52 2.98 9.69
N GLN A 49 0.12 3.72 8.78
CA GLN A 49 0.28 5.17 8.90
C GLN A 49 -1.09 5.88 8.77
N PRO A 50 -1.53 6.65 9.79
CA PRO A 50 -2.88 7.23 9.80
C PRO A 50 -3.17 8.18 8.64
N LEU A 51 -2.13 8.76 8.02
CA LEU A 51 -2.28 9.67 6.89
C LEU A 51 -2.78 8.99 5.62
N LEU A 52 -2.59 7.67 5.49
CA LEU A 52 -3.15 6.90 4.39
C LEU A 52 -4.67 6.88 4.43
N ASP A 53 -5.26 6.88 5.64
CA ASP A 53 -6.72 6.91 5.85
C ASP A 53 -7.28 8.33 6.02
N ALA A 54 -6.43 9.31 6.29
CA ALA A 54 -6.83 10.68 6.51
C ALA A 54 -7.16 11.35 5.18
N ALA A 55 -8.43 11.38 4.79
CA ALA A 55 -8.87 11.99 3.53
C ALA A 55 -9.77 13.22 3.75
N PRO A 56 -9.78 14.20 2.82
CA PRO A 56 -10.77 15.26 2.81
C PRO A 56 -12.20 14.70 2.80
N ALA A 57 -13.14 15.44 3.36
CA ALA A 57 -14.55 15.04 3.32
C ALA A 57 -15.01 14.77 1.88
N HIS A 58 -15.75 13.68 1.68
CA HIS A 58 -16.23 13.21 0.37
C HIS A 58 -15.17 12.60 -0.56
N ALA A 59 -13.90 12.50 -0.14
CA ALA A 59 -12.97 11.60 -0.79
C ALA A 59 -13.35 10.15 -0.46
N ALA A 60 -13.30 9.27 -1.47
CA ALA A 60 -13.64 7.86 -1.34
C ALA A 60 -12.80 7.01 -2.30
N GLU A 61 -12.76 5.70 -2.09
CA GLU A 61 -12.09 4.81 -3.04
C GLU A 61 -12.75 4.89 -4.44
N PRO A 62 -11.96 4.92 -5.53
CA PRO A 62 -12.53 4.95 -6.88
C PRO A 62 -13.33 3.68 -7.17
N THR A 63 -14.51 3.84 -7.79
CA THR A 63 -15.49 2.75 -7.97
C THR A 63 -15.02 1.56 -8.82
N ASN A 64 -14.00 1.75 -9.67
CA ASN A 64 -13.41 0.71 -10.50
C ASN A 64 -12.03 0.24 -9.98
N TYR A 65 -11.59 0.73 -8.82
CA TYR A 65 -10.32 0.36 -8.27
C TYR A 65 -10.42 -1.04 -7.66
N ARG A 66 -9.47 -1.92 -8.04
CA ARG A 66 -9.46 -3.32 -7.60
C ARG A 66 -8.66 -3.54 -6.31
N GLY A 67 -7.82 -2.57 -5.93
CA GLY A 67 -7.12 -2.55 -4.64
C GLY A 67 -8.03 -1.96 -3.57
N VAL A 68 -8.79 -2.77 -2.84
CA VAL A 68 -9.53 -2.24 -1.70
C VAL A 68 -8.56 -1.90 -0.57
N GLY A 69 -8.70 -0.71 0.02
CA GLY A 69 -7.85 -0.27 1.13
C GLY A 69 -6.43 0.17 0.72
N VAL A 70 -5.47 -0.14 1.59
CA VAL A 70 -4.05 0.23 1.44
C VAL A 70 -3.30 -0.87 0.69
N SER A 71 -2.58 -0.50 -0.38
CA SER A 71 -1.59 -1.36 -1.04
C SER A 71 -0.23 -1.25 -0.35
N THR A 72 0.60 -2.27 -0.51
CA THR A 72 2.00 -2.24 -0.06
C THR A 72 2.89 -2.88 -1.12
N ALA A 73 4.05 -2.31 -1.40
CA ALA A 73 5.03 -2.89 -2.30
C ALA A 73 6.48 -2.55 -1.89
N CYS A 74 7.40 -3.30 -2.49
CA CYS A 74 8.83 -3.12 -2.38
C CYS A 74 9.37 -3.04 -3.80
N ASP A 75 9.93 -1.90 -4.18
CA ASP A 75 10.53 -1.68 -5.49
C ASP A 75 12.04 -1.91 -5.39
N ASP A 76 12.54 -2.94 -6.08
CA ASP A 76 13.95 -3.34 -6.10
C ASP A 76 14.51 -3.44 -7.54
N ASP A 77 13.77 -2.94 -8.52
CA ASP A 77 14.11 -3.03 -9.94
C ASP A 77 15.09 -1.95 -10.41
N SER A 78 15.44 -1.02 -9.51
CA SER A 78 16.35 0.11 -9.74
C SER A 78 17.63 -0.02 -8.90
N PRO A 79 18.78 0.51 -9.36
CA PRO A 79 20.00 0.57 -8.55
C PRO A 79 19.78 1.40 -7.28
N GLY A 80 20.11 0.86 -6.12
CA GLY A 80 19.94 1.54 -4.83
C GLY A 80 19.44 0.62 -3.72
N GLU A 81 19.11 1.19 -2.55
CA GLU A 81 18.34 0.47 -1.54
C GLU A 81 16.88 0.29 -2.01
N PRO A 82 16.24 -0.86 -1.75
CA PRO A 82 14.86 -1.08 -2.12
C PRO A 82 13.92 -0.05 -1.48
N TRP A 83 12.94 0.39 -2.25
CA TRP A 83 11.94 1.35 -1.78
C TRP A 83 10.70 0.62 -1.26
N LEU A 84 10.45 0.71 0.04
CA LEU A 84 9.25 0.17 0.67
C LEU A 84 8.19 1.25 0.75
N HIS A 85 6.97 0.94 0.32
CA HIS A 85 5.88 1.91 0.35
C HIS A 85 4.52 1.27 0.63
N ALA A 86 3.60 2.11 1.08
CA ALA A 86 2.21 1.79 1.25
C ALA A 86 1.35 2.94 0.72
N ASP A 87 0.32 2.63 -0.06
CA ASP A 87 -0.42 3.64 -0.82
C ASP A 87 -1.92 3.48 -0.68
N ARG A 88 -2.64 4.58 -0.89
CA ARG A 88 -4.08 4.59 -1.01
C ARG A 88 -4.54 5.58 -2.06
N VAL A 89 -5.43 5.12 -2.93
CA VAL A 89 -6.01 5.92 -4.02
C VAL A 89 -7.40 6.42 -3.63
N TYR A 90 -7.65 7.69 -3.90
CA TYR A 90 -8.91 8.36 -3.66
C TYR A 90 -9.45 9.03 -4.92
N ALA A 91 -10.77 8.96 -5.09
CA ALA A 91 -11.55 9.84 -5.92
C ALA A 91 -12.13 10.98 -5.06
N TYR A 92 -12.02 12.22 -5.52
CA TYR A 92 -12.48 13.40 -4.79
C TYR A 92 -13.23 14.37 -5.70
N PRO A 93 -14.46 14.80 -5.35
CA PRO A 93 -15.28 15.67 -6.20
C PRO A 93 -14.85 17.15 -6.24
N GLY A 94 -13.69 17.49 -5.67
CA GLY A 94 -13.16 18.87 -5.61
C GLY A 94 -11.87 19.07 -6.41
N LYS A 95 -11.00 19.97 -5.95
CA LYS A 95 -9.77 20.37 -6.65
C LYS A 95 -8.51 19.90 -5.94
N ALA A 96 -7.42 19.79 -6.68
CA ALA A 96 -6.11 19.38 -6.15
C ALA A 96 -5.65 20.28 -4.99
N ALA A 97 -5.88 21.59 -5.10
CA ALA A 97 -5.54 22.56 -4.06
C ALA A 97 -6.23 22.27 -2.70
N ASP A 98 -7.45 21.75 -2.72
CA ASP A 98 -8.19 21.41 -1.49
C ASP A 98 -7.57 20.19 -0.79
N VAL A 99 -7.14 19.20 -1.59
CA VAL A 99 -6.43 18.01 -1.13
C VAL A 99 -5.07 18.40 -0.54
N ILE A 100 -4.27 19.19 -1.25
CA ILE A 100 -2.97 19.68 -0.73
C ILE A 100 -3.16 20.47 0.55
N ALA A 101 -4.14 21.39 0.60
CA ALA A 101 -4.39 22.17 1.81
C ALA A 101 -4.81 21.29 2.99
N TYR A 102 -5.58 20.22 2.76
CA TYR A 102 -5.92 19.24 3.77
C TYR A 102 -4.67 18.52 4.28
N TYR A 103 -3.88 17.89 3.41
CA TYR A 103 -2.71 17.12 3.82
C TYR A 103 -1.63 18.00 4.45
N THR A 104 -1.42 19.24 4.01
CA THR A 104 -0.51 20.17 4.67
C THR A 104 -0.87 20.35 6.14
N ARG A 105 -2.16 20.53 6.47
CA ARG A 105 -2.59 20.69 7.88
C ARG A 105 -2.51 19.38 8.66
N THR A 106 -2.96 18.29 8.05
CA THR A 106 -3.01 16.97 8.71
C THR A 106 -1.61 16.40 8.96
N ALA A 107 -0.72 16.51 7.98
CA ALA A 107 0.67 16.07 8.08
C ALA A 107 1.43 16.90 9.12
N ALA A 108 1.26 18.23 9.11
CA ALA A 108 1.86 19.09 10.13
C ALA A 108 1.38 18.74 11.55
N ALA A 109 0.08 18.47 11.74
CA ALA A 109 -0.47 18.02 13.02
C ALA A 109 0.10 16.66 13.48
N ALA A 110 0.49 15.80 12.53
CA ALA A 110 1.13 14.51 12.78
C ALA A 110 2.67 14.58 12.87
N GLY A 111 3.26 15.78 12.86
CA GLY A 111 4.69 16.01 13.03
C GLY A 111 5.54 15.85 11.76
N TRP A 112 4.92 15.81 10.59
CA TRP A 112 5.59 15.81 9.30
C TRP A 112 5.98 17.24 8.89
N ARG A 113 7.06 17.36 8.11
CA ARG A 113 7.55 18.64 7.61
C ARG A 113 7.36 18.69 6.10
N SER A 114 6.78 19.79 5.61
CA SER A 114 6.63 19.98 4.16
C SER A 114 7.99 20.26 3.57
N GLU A 115 8.33 19.56 2.50
CA GLU A 115 9.50 19.89 1.70
C GLU A 115 9.05 20.85 0.59
N PRO A 116 9.60 22.07 0.52
CA PRO A 116 9.25 23.01 -0.54
C PRO A 116 9.80 22.50 -1.87
N ASN A 117 9.02 22.67 -2.95
CA ASN A 117 9.53 22.43 -4.31
C ASN A 117 10.82 23.25 -4.50
N PRO A 118 11.89 22.66 -5.04
CA PRO A 118 13.12 23.40 -5.26
C PRO A 118 12.85 24.58 -6.24
N PRO A 119 13.47 25.74 -6.01
CA PRO A 119 13.20 26.96 -6.77
C PRO A 119 13.50 26.83 -8.28
N ASP A 120 14.33 25.86 -8.66
CA ASP A 120 14.72 25.56 -10.04
C ASP A 120 13.86 24.45 -10.68
N ALA A 121 12.88 23.90 -9.96
CA ALA A 121 11.89 23.00 -10.56
C ALA A 121 11.09 23.77 -11.63
N ALA A 122 10.98 23.18 -12.83
CA ALA A 122 10.15 23.72 -13.92
C ALA A 122 8.76 24.14 -13.40
N PRO A 123 8.15 25.22 -13.95
CA PRO A 123 6.97 25.84 -13.36
C PRO A 123 5.85 24.83 -13.13
N ALA A 124 5.55 24.57 -11.85
CA ALA A 124 4.31 24.01 -11.28
C ALA A 124 3.63 22.85 -12.03
N THR A 125 4.37 21.98 -12.72
CA THR A 125 3.86 20.66 -13.14
C THR A 125 4.10 19.59 -12.09
N VAL A 126 4.62 19.95 -10.91
CA VAL A 126 4.55 19.08 -9.74
C VAL A 126 3.06 18.86 -9.46
N ILE A 127 2.53 17.73 -9.89
CA ILE A 127 1.14 17.36 -9.66
C ILE A 127 1.07 16.71 -8.27
N GLY A 128 1.50 17.41 -7.22
CA GLY A 128 1.58 16.81 -5.89
C GLY A 128 2.24 17.65 -4.80
N ALA A 129 2.48 17.02 -3.66
CA ALA A 129 3.24 17.55 -2.54
C ALA A 129 3.90 16.42 -1.74
N CYS A 130 5.03 16.74 -1.09
CA CYS A 130 5.80 15.79 -0.30
C CYS A 130 6.13 16.34 1.10
N TRP A 131 6.16 15.43 2.08
CA TRP A 131 6.54 15.71 3.45
C TRP A 131 7.49 14.64 3.99
N THR A 132 8.37 15.05 4.90
CA THR A 132 9.32 14.17 5.56
C THR A 132 9.00 14.01 7.05
N LYS A 133 9.32 12.84 7.61
CA LYS A 133 9.32 12.60 9.05
C LYS A 133 10.40 11.59 9.41
N THR A 134 11.10 11.83 10.52
CA THR A 134 11.91 10.78 11.15
C THR A 134 11.11 10.11 12.25
N GLU A 135 10.88 8.81 12.13
CA GLU A 135 10.14 8.02 13.11
C GLU A 135 10.94 6.77 13.45
N GLN A 136 11.24 6.56 14.74
CA GLN A 136 12.02 5.42 15.23
C GLN A 136 13.38 5.25 14.51
N GLY A 137 14.00 6.36 14.12
CA GLY A 137 15.28 6.37 13.42
C GLY A 137 15.20 6.17 11.90
N ARG A 138 14.00 5.94 11.36
CA ARG A 138 13.77 5.78 9.92
C ARG A 138 13.33 7.09 9.27
N HIS A 139 13.85 7.40 8.11
CA HIS A 139 13.40 8.51 7.27
C HIS A 139 12.16 8.08 6.47
N LEU A 140 11.05 8.79 6.65
CA LEU A 140 9.80 8.52 5.96
C LEU A 140 9.45 9.67 5.03
N LEU A 141 8.94 9.32 3.85
CA LEU A 141 8.30 10.24 2.93
C LEU A 141 6.80 10.00 2.92
N LEU A 142 6.04 11.10 2.92
CA LEU A 142 4.62 11.13 2.62
C LEU A 142 4.47 11.88 1.31
N ASN A 143 3.82 11.28 0.33
CA ASN A 143 3.53 11.89 -0.97
C ASN A 143 2.01 11.96 -1.18
N VAL A 144 1.58 13.08 -1.77
CA VAL A 144 0.28 13.18 -2.43
C VAL A 144 0.55 13.45 -3.89
N ASP A 145 0.13 12.53 -4.76
CA ASP A 145 0.35 12.60 -6.21
C ASP A 145 -1.00 12.59 -6.94
N PHE A 146 -1.20 13.45 -7.94
CA PHE A 146 -2.38 13.43 -8.81
C PHE A 146 -2.11 12.84 -10.20
N ASN A 147 -0.89 12.36 -10.47
CA ASN A 147 -0.57 11.58 -11.67
C ASN A 147 -1.01 10.11 -11.52
N THR A 148 -2.32 9.89 -11.57
CA THR A 148 -2.89 8.55 -11.43
C THR A 148 -3.08 7.82 -12.76
N ASP A 149 -2.48 8.31 -13.85
CA ASP A 149 -2.57 7.68 -15.18
C ASP A 149 -1.74 6.39 -15.27
N VAL A 150 -0.86 6.16 -14.28
CA VAL A 150 -0.09 4.92 -14.11
C VAL A 150 -0.97 3.70 -13.79
N TYR A 151 -2.19 3.92 -13.29
CA TYR A 151 -3.14 2.87 -12.97
C TYR A 151 -3.86 2.36 -14.23
N SER A 152 -4.03 1.05 -14.32
CA SER A 152 -4.76 0.40 -15.43
C SER A 152 -5.90 -0.50 -14.92
N PRO A 153 -7.17 -0.15 -15.16
CA PRO A 153 -7.64 1.09 -15.77
C PRO A 153 -7.43 2.31 -14.85
N PRO A 154 -7.37 3.55 -15.39
CA PRO A 154 -7.30 4.75 -14.57
C PRO A 154 -8.48 4.85 -13.59
N PRO A 155 -8.30 5.49 -12.41
CA PRO A 155 -9.36 5.64 -11.43
C PRO A 155 -10.55 6.44 -11.97
N LYS A 156 -11.77 5.93 -11.79
CA LYS A 156 -13.01 6.63 -12.21
C LYS A 156 -13.38 7.68 -11.19
N VAL A 157 -13.41 8.95 -11.62
CA VAL A 157 -13.60 10.10 -10.72
C VAL A 157 -14.74 11.04 -11.07
N GLY A 158 -15.61 10.68 -12.02
CA GLY A 158 -16.72 11.55 -12.43
C GLY A 158 -16.21 12.91 -12.91
N ASN A 159 -16.71 14.01 -12.32
CA ASN A 159 -16.24 15.37 -12.59
C ASN A 159 -15.14 15.85 -11.61
N GLY A 160 -14.64 14.95 -10.76
CA GLY A 160 -13.62 15.23 -9.76
C GLY A 160 -12.21 14.89 -10.23
N ILE A 161 -11.33 14.64 -9.26
CA ILE A 161 -9.95 14.23 -9.45
C ILE A 161 -9.68 12.89 -8.77
N ALA A 162 -8.65 12.21 -9.24
CA ALA A 162 -8.01 11.11 -8.53
C ALA A 162 -6.72 11.64 -7.88
N TYR A 163 -6.36 11.06 -6.74
CA TYR A 163 -5.04 11.24 -6.16
C TYR A 163 -4.63 9.99 -5.39
N GLU A 164 -3.33 9.80 -5.28
CA GLU A 164 -2.69 8.80 -4.47
C GLU A 164 -2.06 9.46 -3.24
N VAL A 165 -2.12 8.76 -2.13
CA VAL A 165 -1.38 9.07 -0.90
C VAL A 165 -0.44 7.91 -0.68
N SER A 166 0.86 8.18 -0.62
CA SER A 166 1.87 7.16 -0.40
C SER A 166 2.70 7.50 0.83
N VAL A 167 3.04 6.50 1.64
CA VAL A 167 4.05 6.61 2.69
C VAL A 167 5.12 5.55 2.45
N GLY A 168 6.39 5.98 2.37
CA GLY A 168 7.49 5.07 2.09
C GLY A 168 8.80 5.41 2.79
N SER A 169 9.75 4.49 2.68
CA SER A 169 11.12 4.58 3.18
C SER A 169 12.00 3.57 2.44
N THR A 170 13.32 3.81 2.37
CA THR A 170 14.27 2.75 1.98
C THR A 170 14.18 1.56 2.93
N ALA A 171 14.55 0.36 2.49
CA ALA A 171 14.52 -0.85 3.32
C ALA A 171 15.32 -0.68 4.62
N ASP A 172 16.52 -0.10 4.55
CA ASP A 172 17.37 0.21 5.71
C ASP A 172 16.84 1.37 6.58
N GLY A 173 15.93 2.19 6.04
CA GLY A 173 15.35 3.38 6.69
C GLY A 173 16.21 4.63 6.63
N GLY A 174 17.28 4.63 5.82
CA GLY A 174 18.13 5.78 5.55
C GLY A 174 17.41 6.95 4.86
N GLY A 175 17.96 8.15 5.03
CA GLY A 175 17.46 9.40 4.42
C GLY A 175 18.31 9.90 3.25
N GLY A 176 18.96 8.99 2.50
CA GLY A 176 19.85 9.32 1.39
C GLY A 176 19.11 9.92 0.17
N GLU A 177 19.78 10.01 -0.98
CA GLU A 177 19.20 10.55 -2.22
C GLU A 177 17.92 9.81 -2.66
N GLU A 178 17.84 8.51 -2.32
CA GLU A 178 16.70 7.61 -2.59
C GLU A 178 15.46 7.93 -1.74
N ALA A 179 15.63 8.56 -0.58
CA ALA A 179 14.55 8.94 0.32
C ALA A 179 14.39 10.47 0.35
N SER A 180 14.38 11.10 -0.82
CA SER A 180 14.18 12.54 -0.97
C SER A 180 12.88 12.87 -1.69
N CYS A 181 12.25 13.98 -1.33
CA CYS A 181 11.00 14.45 -1.95
C CYS A 181 11.16 14.89 -3.41
N TRP A 182 12.38 15.22 -3.83
CA TRP A 182 12.68 15.82 -5.12
C TRP A 182 13.92 15.15 -5.68
N GLN A 183 13.73 14.38 -6.76
CA GLN A 183 14.77 13.74 -7.56
C GLN A 183 14.87 14.38 -8.94
#